data_AF-A0A3L9FYN8-F1
#
_entry.id   AF-A0A3L9FYN8-F1
#
_cell.length_a   1.000
_cell.length_b   1.000
_cell.length_c   1.000
_cell.angle_alpha   90.00
_cell.angle_beta   90.00
_cell.angle_gamma   90.00
#
_symmetry.space_group_name_H-M   'P 1'
#
loop_
_entity.id
_entity.type
_entity.pdbx_description
1 polymer ?
#
loop_
_entity_poly.entity_id
_entity_poly.type
_entity_poly.pdbx_seq_one_letter_code
_entity_poly.pdbx_strand_id
1 'polypeptide(L)' 'IAYLGDLSVYHVRLKSGQMISAQLQNAHRHRKGLPTWGDEVRLCWEVDSCVVLTV' A
#
# COMPACT_ATOMS: atom_id res chain seq x y z
N ILE A 1 -7.82 0.11 -5.96
CA ILE A 1 -7.23 -1.21 -5.72
C ILE A 1 -7.09 -1.91 -7.06
N ALA A 2 -5.91 -2.42 -7.36
CA ALA A 2 -5.65 -3.29 -8.50
C ALA A 2 -5.19 -4.67 -7.99
N TYR A 3 -5.39 -5.71 -8.78
CA TYR A 3 -5.02 -7.08 -8.45
C TYR A 3 -4.05 -7.61 -9.51
N LEU A 4 -2.92 -8.16 -9.06
CA LEU A 4 -1.91 -8.75 -9.92
C LEU A 4 -1.50 -10.11 -9.33
N GLY A 5 -2.13 -11.19 -9.80
CA GLY A 5 -1.86 -12.53 -9.30
C GLY A 5 -2.09 -12.64 -7.79
N ASP A 6 -1.02 -12.91 -7.04
CA ASP A 6 -1.02 -13.01 -5.59
C ASP A 6 -0.79 -11.65 -4.89
N LEU A 7 -0.83 -10.53 -5.60
CA LEU A 7 -0.66 -9.19 -5.05
C LEU A 7 -1.92 -8.33 -5.18
N SER A 8 -2.18 -7.55 -4.13
CA SER A 8 -3.09 -6.42 -4.14
C SER A 8 -2.31 -5.11 -4.09
N VAL A 9 -2.61 -4.21 -5.02
CA VAL A 9 -1.97 -2.90 -5.13
C VAL A 9 -2.95 -1.81 -4.71
N TYR A 10 -2.54 -1.02 -3.74
CA TYR A 10 -3.28 0.11 -3.16
C TYR A 10 -2.65 1.42 -3.62
N HIS A 11 -3.48 2.30 -4.18
CA HIS A 11 -3.10 3.68 -4.49
C HIS A 11 -3.63 4.57 -3.35
N VAL A 12 -2.73 5.08 -2.53
CA VAL A 12 -3.06 5.90 -1.35
C VAL A 12 -2.73 7.36 -1.66
N ARG A 13 -3.72 8.23 -1.53
CA ARG A 13 -3.54 9.67 -1.67
C ARG A 13 -3.24 10.27 -0.30
N LEU A 14 -2.07 10.89 -0.16
CA LEU A 14 -1.75 11.67 1.04
C LEU A 14 -2.52 12.99 1.05
N LYS A 15 -2.61 13.62 2.24
CA LYS A 15 -3.19 14.96 2.39
C LYS A 15 -2.49 16.02 1.52
N SER A 16 -1.21 15.81 1.20
CA SER A 16 -0.44 16.65 0.26
C SER A 16 -0.84 16.50 -1.20
N GLY A 17 -1.70 15.53 -1.54
CA GLY A 17 -2.05 15.17 -2.92
C GLY A 17 -1.09 14.17 -3.57
N GLN A 18 0.05 13.86 -2.94
CA GLN A 18 0.98 12.84 -3.43
C GLN A 18 0.33 11.46 -3.43
N MET A 19 0.52 10.71 -4.51
CA MET A 19 0.06 9.33 -4.63
C MET A 19 1.19 8.37 -4.26
N ILE A 20 0.90 7.44 -3.34
CA ILE A 20 1.79 6.34 -2.97
C ILE A 20 1.17 5.03 -3.45
N SER A 21 1.99 4.17 -4.04
CA SER A 21 1.62 2.81 -4.38
C SER A 21 2.15 1.85 -3.33
N ALA A 22 1.26 1.10 -2.67
CA ALA A 22 1.60 0.07 -1.70
C ALA A 22 1.14 -1.30 -2.21
N GLN A 23 1.99 -2.32 -2.08
CA GLN A 23 1.70 -3.68 -2.53
C GLN A 23 1.62 -4.61 -1.33
N LEU A 24 0.61 -5.47 -1.30
CA LEU A 24 0.40 -6.46 -0.25
C LEU A 24 0.17 -7.83 -0.85
N GLN A 25 0.84 -8.84 -0.30
CA GLN A 25 0.64 -10.22 -0.71
C GLN A 25 -0.69 -10.78 -0.18
N ASN A 26 -1.40 -11.46 -1.07
CA ASN A 26 -2.65 -12.19 -0.83
C ASN A 26 -2.37 -13.57 -0.24
N ALA A 27 -1.56 -13.63 0.82
CA ALA A 27 -1.15 -14.87 1.48
C ALA A 27 -2.33 -15.65 2.09
N HIS A 28 -3.45 -14.98 2.37
CA HIS A 28 -4.66 -15.59 2.91
C HIS A 28 -5.88 -15.20 2.08
N ARG A 29 -6.58 -16.22 1.54
CA ARG A 29 -7.77 -16.05 0.69
C ARG A 29 -8.92 -15.29 1.37
N HIS A 30 -9.00 -15.35 2.70
CA HIS A 30 -10.08 -14.75 3.48
C HIS A 30 -9.52 -13.84 4.59
N ARG A 31 -8.68 -12.87 4.21
CA ARG A 31 -8.16 -11.89 5.16
C ARG A 31 -9.25 -10.87 5.49
N LYS A 32 -9.70 -10.86 6.74
CA LYS A 32 -10.67 -9.88 7.27
C LYS A 32 -9.97 -8.54 7.54
N GLY A 33 -10.69 -7.44 7.36
CA GLY A 33 -10.18 -6.09 7.66
C GLY A 33 -9.18 -5.55 6.63
N LEU A 34 -9.21 -6.06 5.39
CA LEU A 34 -8.47 -5.45 4.29
C LEU A 34 -9.07 -4.07 3.96
N PRO A 35 -8.23 -3.06 3.68
CA PRO A 35 -8.72 -1.77 3.21
C PRO A 35 -9.55 -1.91 1.93
N THR A 36 -10.64 -1.15 1.85
CA THR A 36 -11.45 -0.99 0.65
C THR A 36 -11.37 0.44 0.12
N TRP A 37 -12.12 0.72 -0.94
CA TRP A 37 -12.13 2.02 -1.59
C TRP A 37 -12.65 3.12 -0.66
N GLY A 38 -11.89 4.21 -0.57
CA GLY A 38 -12.27 5.39 0.24
C GLY A 38 -11.87 5.31 1.70
N ASP A 39 -11.37 4.17 2.17
CA ASP A 39 -10.91 4.02 3.55
C ASP A 39 -9.71 4.94 3.85
N GLU A 40 -9.73 5.55 5.04
CA GLU A 40 -8.54 6.19 5.59
C GLU A 40 -7.61 5.11 6.13
N VAL A 41 -6.36 5.12 5.66
CA VAL A 41 -5.35 4.12 6.02
C VAL A 41 -4.08 4.79 6.52
N ARG A 42 -3.28 4.02 7.27
CA ARG A 42 -1.93 4.41 7.68
C ARG A 42 -0.93 3.54 6.92
N LEU A 43 0.11 4.18 6.40
CA LEU A 43 1.25 3.50 5.81
C LEU A 43 2.33 3.30 6.87
N CYS A 44 2.96 2.14 6.87
CA CYS A 44 4.09 1.82 7.72
C CYS A 44 5.07 0.95 6.94
N TRP A 45 6.34 1.05 7.30
CA TRP A 45 7.45 0.30 6.72
C TRP A 45 8.57 0.27 7.75
N GLU A 46 9.49 -0.68 7.59
CA GLU A 46 10.66 -0.77 8.47
C GLU A 46 11.64 0.38 8.20
N VAL A 47 12.35 0.81 9.24
CA VAL A 47 13.26 1.97 9.17
C VAL A 47 14.35 1.81 8.11
N ASP A 48 14.75 0.57 7.82
CA ASP A 48 15.79 0.19 6.87
C ASP A 48 15.26 -0.05 5.44
N SER A 49 13.95 0.04 5.21
CA SER A 49 13.33 -0.17 3.90
C SER A 49 13.40 1.05 2.97
N CYS A 50 13.88 2.19 3.46
CA CYS A 50 13.98 3.43 2.69
C CYS A 50 15.37 3.63 2.10
N VAL A 51 15.40 4.19 0.89
CA VAL A 51 16.62 4.70 0.24
C VAL A 51 16.42 6.15 -0.16
N VAL A 52 17.49 6.95 -0.08
CA VAL A 52 17.49 8.36 -0.52
C VAL A 52 18.26 8.44 -1.83
N LEU A 53 17.63 9.01 -2.85
CA LEU A 53 18.29 9.31 -4.12
C LEU A 53 18.82 10.74 -4.11
N THR A 54 20.11 10.90 -4.39
CA THR A 54 20.79 12.20 -4.49
C THR A 54 21.36 12.41 -5.89
N VAL A 55 21.50 13.67 -6.32
CA VAL A 55 22.13 14.07 -7.60
C VAL A 55 23.47 14.74 -7.37
#